data_AF-A0A6G4VFU9-F1
#
_entry.id   AF-A0A6G4VFU9-F1
#
_cell.length_a   1.000
_cell.length_b   1.000
_cell.length_c   1.000
_cell.angle_alpha   90.00
_cell.angle_beta   90.00
_cell.angle_gamma   90.00
#
_symmetry.space_group_name_H-M   'P 1'
#
loop_
_entity.id
_entity.type
_entity.pdbx_description
1 polymer ?
#
loop_
_entity_poly.entity_id
_entity_poly.type
_entity_poly.pdbx_seq_one_letter_code
_entity_poly.pdbx_strand_id
1 'polypeptide(L)'
;MSTSTPGPVDRAFETALYTDTDTALDTAASLLATAPAADAELTRRGEEFIATAWRRGWQPADVVRIVRRELADTHVRLVSRLILSAEARHKQPRGPRWTAQLQELNANTVRTERTDRFAHATAVLELYRLLLRLPPLELLDDPLTRPSQKTAGGRQAPESRMLPRIRALLAKAEATGFPQEAEALTGKAQELMARHSIDEALLAARTPAADAPGACRIGIDPPYETAKATLLDAVATANRCRAVWNEPLGFSTVVGFEPDLEAVELLHTSLLVQATAAMTKAEAAARASGRRRTKSFRQSFLAAYAHSIATRLTSAAETQVTADLLPVLATREAAVSDRADRMFPETTTTRLRGVNDAAGWTQGAEAADRAQVEPRRQLP
;
A
#
# COMPACT_ATOMS: atom_id res chain seq x y z
N MET A 1 -26.37 -45.71 0.26
CA MET A 1 -25.17 -44.84 0.25
C MET A 1 -24.96 -44.41 -1.19
N SER A 2 -25.53 -43.27 -1.60
CA SER A 2 -25.38 -42.75 -2.96
C SER A 2 -24.16 -41.84 -2.96
N THR A 3 -23.02 -42.35 -3.43
CA THR A 3 -21.85 -41.53 -3.75
C THR A 3 -22.21 -40.72 -5.00
N SER A 4 -22.74 -39.51 -4.81
CA SER A 4 -22.91 -38.55 -5.91
C SER A 4 -21.57 -38.39 -6.62
N THR A 5 -21.54 -38.66 -7.92
CA THR A 5 -20.37 -38.41 -8.76
C THR A 5 -19.95 -36.94 -8.61
N PRO A 6 -18.68 -36.66 -8.24
CA PRO A 6 -18.22 -35.29 -8.05
C PRO A 6 -18.38 -34.48 -9.35
N GLY A 7 -18.82 -33.23 -9.21
CA GLY A 7 -19.06 -32.34 -10.35
C GLY A 7 -17.78 -32.05 -11.14
N PRO A 8 -17.88 -31.43 -12.32
CA PRO A 8 -16.69 -31.05 -13.12
C PRO A 8 -15.73 -30.13 -12.35
N VAL A 9 -16.24 -29.24 -11.48
CA VAL A 9 -15.41 -28.37 -10.64
C VAL A 9 -14.65 -29.14 -9.57
N ASP A 10 -15.31 -30.05 -8.85
CA ASP A 10 -14.67 -30.85 -7.80
C ASP A 10 -13.53 -31.70 -8.37
N ARG A 11 -13.76 -32.35 -9.52
CA ARG A 11 -12.73 -33.14 -10.23
C ARG A 11 -11.57 -32.28 -10.73
N ALA A 12 -11.87 -31.11 -11.30
CA ALA A 12 -10.84 -30.18 -11.75
C ALA A 12 -9.98 -29.70 -10.56
N PHE A 13 -10.61 -29.44 -9.41
CA PHE A 13 -9.91 -28.99 -8.20
C PHE A 13 -9.04 -30.07 -7.58
N GLU A 14 -9.56 -31.28 -7.44
CA GLU A 14 -8.82 -32.44 -6.96
C GLU A 14 -7.56 -32.69 -7.81
N THR A 15 -7.69 -32.51 -9.13
CA THR A 15 -6.59 -32.70 -10.08
C THR A 15 -5.54 -31.57 -9.95
N ALA A 16 -5.96 -30.31 -10.01
CA ALA A 16 -5.03 -29.19 -10.25
C ALA A 16 -4.66 -28.35 -9.03
N LEU A 17 -5.46 -28.32 -7.96
CA LEU A 17 -5.20 -27.40 -6.83
C LEU A 17 -4.17 -27.96 -5.84
N TYR A 18 -3.98 -29.27 -5.79
CA TYR A 18 -3.07 -29.95 -4.85
C TYR A 18 -1.83 -30.56 -5.52
N THR A 19 -1.76 -30.55 -6.86
CA THR A 19 -0.64 -31.09 -7.64
C THR A 19 0.08 -29.96 -8.36
N ASP A 20 1.40 -29.89 -8.26
CA ASP A 20 2.22 -28.83 -8.90
C ASP A 20 2.83 -29.25 -10.24
N THR A 21 1.97 -29.70 -11.15
CA THR A 21 2.37 -30.06 -12.51
C THR A 21 1.50 -29.39 -13.56
N ASP A 22 2.14 -28.90 -14.63
CA ASP A 22 1.46 -28.29 -15.78
C ASP A 22 0.44 -29.25 -16.40
N THR A 23 0.77 -30.55 -16.44
CA THR A 23 -0.13 -31.60 -16.97
C THR A 23 -1.43 -31.73 -16.16
N ALA A 24 -1.36 -31.61 -14.83
CA ALA A 24 -2.57 -31.65 -14.00
C ALA A 24 -3.44 -30.41 -14.24
N LEU A 25 -2.80 -29.25 -14.44
CA LEU A 25 -3.46 -27.99 -14.73
C LEU A 25 -4.15 -28.01 -16.10
N ASP A 26 -3.47 -28.50 -17.15
CA ASP A 26 -4.03 -28.66 -18.49
C ASP A 26 -5.20 -29.65 -18.53
N THR A 27 -5.10 -30.74 -17.76
CA THR A 27 -6.17 -31.74 -17.65
C THR A 27 -7.42 -31.12 -17.02
N ALA A 28 -7.26 -30.41 -15.90
CA ALA A 28 -8.35 -29.71 -15.23
C ALA A 28 -8.94 -28.58 -16.08
N ALA A 29 -8.10 -27.81 -16.77
CA ALA A 29 -8.53 -26.76 -17.68
C ALA A 29 -9.35 -27.32 -18.85
N SER A 30 -8.95 -28.47 -19.43
CA SER A 30 -9.70 -29.18 -20.47
C SER A 30 -11.09 -29.63 -19.99
N LEU A 31 -11.17 -30.16 -18.76
CA LEU A 31 -12.44 -30.56 -18.14
C LEU A 31 -13.39 -29.36 -17.96
N LEU A 32 -12.89 -28.21 -17.52
CA LEU A 32 -13.69 -26.99 -17.36
C LEU A 32 -14.04 -26.34 -18.71
N ALA A 33 -13.12 -26.36 -19.67
CA ALA A 33 -13.35 -25.82 -21.01
C ALA A 33 -14.52 -26.52 -21.72
N THR A 34 -14.72 -27.81 -21.47
CA THR A 34 -15.81 -28.61 -22.05
C THR A 34 -17.13 -28.55 -21.25
N ALA A 35 -17.15 -27.89 -20.08
CA ALA A 35 -18.31 -27.84 -19.19
C ALA A 35 -18.78 -26.39 -18.86
N PRO A 36 -19.39 -25.64 -19.81
CA PRO A 36 -19.88 -24.27 -19.58
C PRO A 36 -20.86 -24.10 -18.42
N ALA A 37 -21.65 -25.14 -18.12
CA ALA A 37 -22.56 -25.12 -16.97
C ALA A 37 -21.82 -25.02 -15.61
N ALA A 38 -20.51 -25.29 -15.57
CA ALA A 38 -19.69 -25.23 -14.37
C ALA A 38 -19.23 -23.81 -14.01
N ASP A 39 -19.33 -22.83 -14.91
CA ASP A 39 -18.73 -21.50 -14.73
C ASP A 39 -19.31 -20.75 -13.51
N ALA A 40 -20.60 -20.92 -13.23
CA ALA A 40 -21.26 -20.33 -12.07
C ALA A 40 -20.76 -20.95 -10.74
N GLU A 41 -20.57 -22.26 -10.72
CA GLU A 41 -20.03 -22.98 -9.57
C GLU A 41 -18.55 -22.62 -9.35
N LEU A 42 -17.77 -22.54 -10.43
CA LEU A 42 -16.37 -22.13 -10.39
C LEU A 42 -16.23 -20.74 -9.76
N THR A 43 -17.06 -19.78 -10.19
CA THR A 43 -17.09 -18.43 -9.61
C THR A 43 -17.45 -18.46 -8.13
N ARG A 44 -18.48 -19.22 -7.74
CA ARG A 44 -18.90 -19.36 -6.34
C ARG A 44 -17.78 -19.90 -5.45
N ARG A 45 -17.03 -20.90 -5.91
CA ARG A 45 -15.85 -21.42 -5.20
C ARG A 45 -14.72 -20.38 -5.08
N GLY A 46 -14.49 -19.59 -6.12
CA GLY A 46 -13.57 -18.46 -6.05
C GLY A 46 -13.96 -17.42 -4.99
N GLU A 47 -15.26 -17.10 -4.89
CA GLU A 47 -15.77 -16.18 -3.86
C GLU A 47 -15.53 -16.74 -2.44
N GLU A 48 -15.60 -18.06 -2.24
CA GLU A 48 -15.24 -18.72 -0.98
C GLU A 48 -13.75 -18.60 -0.64
N PHE A 49 -12.86 -18.69 -1.64
CA PHE A 49 -11.41 -18.48 -1.45
C PHE A 49 -11.11 -17.02 -1.07
N ILE A 50 -11.76 -16.05 -1.70
CA ILE A 50 -11.66 -14.63 -1.32
C ILE A 50 -12.16 -14.40 0.11
N ALA A 51 -13.34 -14.96 0.45
CA ALA A 51 -13.86 -14.89 1.82
C ALA A 51 -12.89 -15.50 2.85
N THR A 52 -12.19 -16.56 2.47
CA THR A 52 -11.15 -17.18 3.30
C THR A 52 -9.93 -16.27 3.45
N ALA A 53 -9.47 -15.63 2.37
CA ALA A 53 -8.37 -14.66 2.42
C ALA A 53 -8.70 -13.50 3.39
N TRP A 54 -9.94 -12.99 3.36
CA TRP A 54 -10.41 -11.95 4.30
C TRP A 54 -10.29 -12.39 5.77
N ARG A 55 -10.72 -13.62 6.09
CA ARG A 55 -10.60 -14.15 7.46
C ARG A 55 -9.15 -14.34 7.90
N ARG A 56 -8.24 -14.47 6.94
CA ARG A 56 -6.80 -14.58 7.14
C ARG A 56 -6.08 -13.23 7.07
N GLY A 57 -6.82 -12.12 7.15
CA GLY A 57 -6.28 -10.78 7.28
C GLY A 57 -5.89 -10.09 5.99
N TRP A 58 -6.12 -10.69 4.82
CA TRP A 58 -5.90 -10.01 3.54
C TRP A 58 -6.93 -8.91 3.29
N GLN A 59 -6.53 -7.86 2.55
CA GLN A 59 -7.41 -6.80 2.05
C GLN A 59 -7.41 -6.76 0.51
N PRO A 60 -8.42 -6.14 -0.14
CA PRO A 60 -8.54 -6.13 -1.60
C PRO A 60 -7.27 -5.70 -2.33
N ALA A 61 -6.65 -4.63 -1.86
CA ALA A 61 -5.39 -4.14 -2.42
C ALA A 61 -4.26 -5.17 -2.28
N ASP A 62 -4.19 -5.91 -1.16
CA ASP A 62 -3.16 -6.93 -0.94
C ASP A 62 -3.30 -8.10 -1.90
N VAL A 63 -4.52 -8.60 -2.09
CA VAL A 63 -4.80 -9.72 -2.98
C VAL A 63 -4.46 -9.36 -4.43
N VAL A 64 -4.85 -8.16 -4.87
CA VAL A 64 -4.57 -7.68 -6.22
C VAL A 64 -3.06 -7.50 -6.43
N ARG A 65 -2.35 -7.00 -5.41
CA ARG A 65 -0.90 -6.82 -5.45
C ARG A 65 -0.15 -8.14 -5.57
N ILE A 66 -0.47 -9.13 -4.76
CA ILE A 66 0.21 -10.43 -4.82
C ILE A 66 -0.08 -11.15 -6.13
N VAL A 67 -1.30 -11.03 -6.68
CA VAL A 67 -1.65 -11.56 -8.01
C VAL A 67 -0.82 -10.88 -9.10
N ARG A 68 -0.67 -9.55 -9.05
CA ARG A 68 0.17 -8.80 -10.01
C ARG A 68 1.65 -9.21 -9.95
N ARG A 69 2.14 -9.56 -8.75
CA ARG A 69 3.54 -9.93 -8.52
C ARG A 69 3.86 -11.34 -9.02
N GLU A 70 2.94 -12.26 -8.85
CA GLU A 70 3.17 -13.70 -9.07
C GLU A 70 2.58 -14.21 -10.40
N LEU A 71 1.60 -13.51 -10.98
CA LEU A 71 0.85 -13.93 -12.16
C LEU A 71 0.79 -12.80 -13.21
N ALA A 72 -0.08 -12.95 -14.22
CA ALA A 72 -0.21 -12.00 -15.33
C ALA A 72 -1.40 -11.03 -15.17
N ASP A 73 -1.45 -10.00 -16.02
CA ASP A 73 -2.52 -9.00 -16.02
C ASP A 73 -3.92 -9.61 -16.22
N THR A 74 -4.02 -10.76 -16.90
CA THR A 74 -5.28 -11.51 -17.02
C THR A 74 -5.79 -11.94 -15.65
N HIS A 75 -4.93 -12.45 -14.77
CA HIS A 75 -5.30 -12.86 -13.42
C HIS A 75 -5.67 -11.66 -12.54
N VAL A 76 -4.99 -10.52 -12.71
CA VAL A 76 -5.36 -9.27 -12.05
C VAL A 76 -6.81 -8.87 -12.40
N ARG A 77 -7.19 -8.94 -13.69
CA ARG A 77 -8.58 -8.68 -14.09
C ARG A 77 -9.56 -9.71 -13.52
N LEU A 78 -9.20 -10.99 -13.50
CA LEU A 78 -10.04 -12.05 -12.94
C LEU A 78 -10.29 -11.84 -11.44
N VAL A 79 -9.24 -11.59 -10.67
CA VAL A 79 -9.35 -11.41 -9.22
C VAL A 79 -10.09 -10.13 -8.86
N SER A 80 -9.89 -9.04 -9.58
CA SER A 80 -10.63 -7.78 -9.35
C SER A 80 -12.14 -7.98 -9.49
N ARG A 81 -12.59 -8.67 -10.55
CA ARG A 81 -14.02 -8.99 -10.72
C ARG A 81 -14.54 -9.92 -9.64
N LEU A 82 -13.74 -10.93 -9.26
CA LEU A 82 -14.11 -11.90 -8.22
C LEU A 82 -14.26 -11.23 -6.85
N ILE A 83 -13.38 -10.28 -6.53
CA ILE A 83 -13.47 -9.45 -5.32
C ILE A 83 -14.74 -8.61 -5.35
N LEU A 84 -15.01 -7.91 -6.46
CA LEU A 84 -16.20 -7.07 -6.58
C LEU A 84 -17.49 -7.90 -6.51
N SER A 85 -17.53 -9.11 -7.08
CA SER A 85 -18.69 -10.00 -7.01
C SER A 85 -18.89 -10.57 -5.60
N ALA A 86 -17.81 -10.97 -4.92
CA ALA A 86 -17.86 -11.44 -3.54
C ALA A 86 -18.36 -10.34 -2.59
N GLU A 87 -17.86 -9.11 -2.74
CA GLU A 87 -18.22 -7.99 -1.88
C GLU A 87 -19.65 -7.47 -2.17
N ALA A 88 -20.14 -7.55 -3.41
CA ALA A 88 -21.54 -7.22 -3.72
C ALA A 88 -22.55 -8.12 -2.98
N ARG A 89 -22.17 -9.35 -2.64
CA ARG A 89 -22.99 -10.28 -1.83
C ARG A 89 -22.83 -10.06 -0.32
N HIS A 90 -21.79 -9.34 0.09
CA HIS A 90 -21.48 -9.10 1.49
C HIS A 90 -22.29 -7.91 2.01
N LYS A 91 -23.06 -8.13 3.08
CA LYS A 91 -23.99 -7.11 3.61
C LYS A 91 -23.41 -6.26 4.75
N GLN A 92 -22.31 -6.69 5.35
CA GLN A 92 -21.74 -5.94 6.47
C GLN A 92 -20.80 -4.85 5.95
N PRO A 93 -20.98 -3.59 6.41
CA PRO A 93 -20.10 -2.52 6.01
C PRO A 93 -18.69 -2.77 6.56
N ARG A 94 -17.69 -2.61 5.70
CA ARG A 94 -16.28 -2.56 6.09
C ARG A 94 -15.82 -1.10 6.15
N GLY A 95 -14.69 -0.84 6.81
CA GLY A 95 -14.24 0.52 7.09
C GLY A 95 -14.00 1.40 5.85
N PRO A 96 -13.75 2.71 6.02
CA PRO A 96 -13.55 3.65 4.91
C PRO A 96 -12.44 3.24 3.94
N ARG A 97 -11.29 2.76 4.45
CA ARG A 97 -10.17 2.27 3.62
C ARG A 97 -10.58 1.11 2.72
N TRP A 98 -11.34 0.15 3.25
CA TRP A 98 -11.84 -0.96 2.45
C TRP A 98 -12.72 -0.46 1.30
N THR A 99 -13.62 0.47 1.60
CA THR A 99 -14.51 1.08 0.60
C THR A 99 -13.71 1.78 -0.49
N ALA A 100 -12.66 2.53 -0.13
CA ALA A 100 -11.78 3.19 -1.08
C ALA A 100 -11.06 2.19 -2.00
N GLN A 101 -10.56 1.07 -1.47
CA GLN A 101 -9.92 0.02 -2.28
C GLN A 101 -10.90 -0.60 -3.30
N LEU A 102 -12.16 -0.84 -2.91
CA LEU A 102 -13.17 -1.36 -3.85
C LEU A 102 -13.54 -0.33 -4.93
N GLN A 103 -13.60 0.96 -4.58
CA GLN A 103 -13.84 2.04 -5.55
C GLN A 103 -12.70 2.14 -6.57
N GLU A 104 -11.45 2.07 -6.11
CA GLU A 104 -10.27 2.05 -6.98
C GLU A 104 -10.27 0.82 -7.90
N LEU A 105 -10.56 -0.36 -7.37
CA LEU A 105 -10.67 -1.58 -8.17
C LEU A 105 -11.75 -1.50 -9.23
N ASN A 106 -12.92 -0.95 -8.87
CA ASN A 106 -14.01 -0.75 -9.82
C ASN A 106 -13.63 0.25 -10.92
N ALA A 107 -12.96 1.36 -10.58
CA ALA A 107 -12.50 2.35 -11.54
C ALA A 107 -11.49 1.77 -12.55
N ASN A 108 -10.66 0.83 -12.11
CA ASN A 108 -9.62 0.20 -12.91
C ASN A 108 -10.09 -1.06 -13.67
N THR A 109 -11.36 -1.48 -13.50
CA THR A 109 -11.88 -2.68 -14.14
C THR A 109 -12.25 -2.39 -15.61
N VAL A 110 -11.39 -2.79 -16.54
CA VAL A 110 -11.62 -2.71 -17.99
C VAL A 110 -12.41 -3.92 -18.51
N ARG A 111 -13.22 -3.73 -19.57
CA ARG A 111 -13.92 -4.83 -20.26
C ARG A 111 -12.92 -5.83 -20.85
N THR A 112 -13.18 -7.12 -20.64
CA THR A 112 -12.30 -8.24 -21.04
C THR A 112 -12.18 -8.37 -22.56
N GLU A 113 -10.97 -8.68 -23.04
CA GLU A 113 -10.75 -9.28 -24.35
C GLU A 113 -11.34 -10.71 -24.38
N ARG A 114 -11.82 -11.17 -25.54
CA ARG A 114 -12.33 -12.54 -25.68
C ARG A 114 -11.16 -13.52 -25.62
N THR A 115 -10.92 -14.13 -24.46
CA THR A 115 -10.02 -15.28 -24.30
C THR A 115 -10.78 -16.57 -24.60
N ASP A 116 -10.11 -17.57 -25.18
CA ASP A 116 -10.70 -18.91 -25.35
C ASP A 116 -10.99 -19.57 -23.99
N ARG A 117 -11.90 -20.56 -23.98
CA ARG A 117 -12.36 -21.20 -22.72
C ARG A 117 -11.25 -21.95 -21.99
N PHE A 118 -10.31 -22.54 -22.73
CA PHE A 118 -9.22 -23.30 -22.13
C PHE A 118 -8.27 -22.35 -21.38
N ALA A 119 -7.78 -21.31 -22.06
CA ALA A 119 -6.93 -20.30 -21.45
C ALA A 119 -7.63 -19.57 -20.29
N HIS A 120 -8.95 -19.34 -20.36
CA HIS A 120 -9.72 -18.83 -19.23
C HIS A 120 -9.70 -19.80 -18.03
N ALA A 121 -9.96 -21.08 -18.26
CA ALA A 121 -9.96 -22.10 -17.20
C ALA A 121 -8.58 -22.26 -16.56
N THR A 122 -7.52 -22.29 -17.37
CA THR A 122 -6.10 -22.28 -16.92
C THR A 122 -5.85 -21.09 -15.99
N ALA A 123 -6.18 -19.87 -16.43
CA ALA A 123 -5.94 -18.66 -15.63
C ALA A 123 -6.74 -18.65 -14.32
N VAL A 124 -7.97 -19.17 -14.31
CA VAL A 124 -8.77 -19.30 -13.08
C VAL A 124 -8.15 -20.31 -12.11
N LEU A 125 -7.70 -21.46 -12.60
CA LEU A 125 -7.05 -22.48 -11.77
C LEU A 125 -5.74 -21.97 -11.16
N GLU A 126 -4.88 -21.32 -11.96
CA GLU A 126 -3.64 -20.69 -11.47
C GLU A 126 -3.93 -19.64 -10.38
N LEU A 127 -4.95 -18.80 -10.58
CA LEU A 127 -5.40 -17.83 -9.58
C LEU A 127 -5.82 -18.54 -8.29
N TYR A 128 -6.63 -19.60 -8.37
CA TYR A 128 -7.12 -20.31 -7.18
C TYR A 128 -6.01 -21.02 -6.42
N ARG A 129 -5.01 -21.56 -7.12
CA ARG A 129 -3.79 -22.10 -6.51
C ARG A 129 -3.04 -21.04 -5.71
N LEU A 130 -2.89 -19.84 -6.28
CA LEU A 130 -2.30 -18.70 -5.57
C LEU A 130 -3.12 -18.32 -4.33
N LEU A 131 -4.45 -18.20 -4.43
CA LEU A 131 -5.31 -17.83 -3.30
C LEU A 131 -5.24 -18.85 -2.15
N LEU A 132 -5.13 -20.13 -2.45
CA LEU A 132 -5.03 -21.20 -1.45
C LEU A 132 -3.69 -21.18 -0.70
N ARG A 133 -2.59 -20.81 -1.35
CA ARG A 133 -1.25 -20.76 -0.74
C ARG A 133 -0.94 -19.49 0.05
N LEU A 134 -1.81 -18.49 0.03
CA LEU A 134 -1.56 -17.23 0.75
C LEU A 134 -1.35 -17.52 2.23
N PRO A 135 -0.32 -16.97 2.91
CA PRO A 135 -0.15 -17.10 4.35
C PRO A 135 -1.22 -16.32 5.14
N PRO A 136 -1.46 -16.63 6.42
CA PRO A 136 -2.23 -15.72 7.26
C PRO A 136 -1.45 -14.43 7.51
N LEU A 137 -2.16 -13.31 7.64
CA LEU A 137 -1.62 -12.00 7.98
C LEU A 137 -2.29 -11.44 9.23
N GLU A 138 -1.69 -10.42 9.82
CA GLU A 138 -2.25 -9.70 10.97
C GLU A 138 -3.58 -9.04 10.57
N LEU A 139 -4.58 -9.14 11.44
CA LEU A 139 -5.87 -8.48 11.23
C LEU A 139 -5.72 -6.99 11.52
N LEU A 140 -5.90 -6.15 10.48
CA LEU A 140 -5.82 -4.69 10.61
C LEU A 140 -7.11 -4.11 11.21
N ASP A 141 -8.25 -4.71 10.87
CA ASP A 141 -9.57 -4.35 11.36
C ASP A 141 -10.00 -5.32 12.48
N ASP A 142 -9.31 -5.32 13.63
CA ASP A 142 -9.76 -6.12 14.77
C ASP A 142 -10.91 -5.40 15.50
N PRO A 143 -12.15 -5.94 15.46
CA PRO A 143 -13.31 -5.35 16.12
C PRO A 143 -13.14 -5.26 17.64
N LEU A 144 -12.29 -6.09 18.25
CA LEU A 144 -12.01 -6.10 19.69
C LEU A 144 -11.13 -4.91 20.12
N THR A 145 -10.34 -4.35 19.21
CA THR A 145 -9.50 -3.16 19.45
C THR A 145 -10.17 -1.85 19.10
N ARG A 146 -11.35 -1.87 18.47
CA ARG A 146 -12.12 -0.64 18.27
C ARG A 146 -12.87 -0.32 19.57
N PRO A 147 -12.51 0.73 20.34
CA PRO A 147 -13.50 1.30 21.24
C PRO A 147 -14.72 1.60 20.38
N SER A 148 -15.86 1.06 20.79
CA SER A 148 -17.11 1.12 20.04
C SER A 148 -17.30 2.53 19.49
N GLN A 149 -17.07 2.70 18.19
CA GLN A 149 -17.49 3.86 17.44
C GLN A 149 -19.02 3.79 17.43
N LYS A 150 -19.63 4.17 18.56
CA LYS A 150 -20.97 4.74 18.54
C LYS A 150 -20.83 5.91 17.58
N THR A 151 -21.32 5.68 16.36
CA THR A 151 -21.77 6.68 15.40
C THR A 151 -21.45 8.09 15.89
N ALA A 152 -20.23 8.57 15.60
CA ALA A 152 -19.99 10.00 15.49
C ALA A 152 -20.76 10.46 14.25
N GLY A 153 -22.10 10.43 14.35
CA GLY A 153 -22.98 11.04 13.39
C GLY A 153 -22.62 12.51 13.34
N GLY A 154 -22.10 12.94 12.19
CA GLY A 154 -22.05 14.35 11.80
C GLY A 154 -21.29 15.27 12.75
N ARG A 155 -19.97 15.16 12.83
CA ARG A 155 -19.13 16.35 12.99
C ARG A 155 -18.49 16.66 11.66
N GLN A 156 -19.24 17.32 10.78
CA GLN A 156 -18.66 18.11 9.70
C GLN A 156 -17.93 19.30 10.34
N ALA A 157 -16.76 19.03 10.92
CA ALA A 157 -15.86 20.06 11.40
C ALA A 157 -15.01 20.60 10.23
N PRO A 158 -14.53 21.85 10.30
CA PRO A 158 -13.62 22.44 9.30
C PRO A 158 -12.36 21.60 9.00
N GLU A 159 -12.00 20.65 9.89
CA GLU A 159 -10.94 19.63 9.77
C GLU A 159 -11.10 18.71 8.55
N SER A 160 -12.34 18.40 8.14
CA SER A 160 -12.63 17.57 6.95
C SER A 160 -12.15 18.18 5.63
N ARG A 161 -11.81 19.49 5.62
CA ARG A 161 -11.29 20.19 4.43
C ARG A 161 -9.76 20.13 4.31
N MET A 162 -9.05 19.74 5.37
CA MET A 162 -7.59 19.77 5.38
C MET A 162 -7.01 18.69 4.46
N LEU A 163 -7.51 17.46 4.54
CA LEU A 163 -7.04 16.34 3.72
C LEU A 163 -7.32 16.55 2.21
N PRO A 164 -8.51 16.98 1.76
CA PRO A 164 -8.72 17.38 0.37
C PRO A 164 -7.77 18.51 -0.09
N ARG A 165 -7.48 19.49 0.79
CA ARG A 165 -6.54 20.57 0.48
C ARG A 165 -5.11 20.07 0.34
N ILE A 166 -4.69 19.17 1.22
CA ILE A 166 -3.37 18.49 1.16
C ILE A 166 -3.26 17.71 -0.15
N ARG A 167 -4.25 16.89 -0.50
CA ARG A 167 -4.30 16.16 -1.78
C ARG A 167 -4.23 17.12 -2.98
N ALA A 168 -4.94 18.24 -2.92
CA ALA A 168 -4.91 19.24 -3.99
C ALA A 168 -3.54 19.94 -4.12
N LEU A 169 -2.83 20.19 -3.02
CA LEU A 169 -1.47 20.74 -3.06
C LEU A 169 -0.49 19.75 -3.68
N LEU A 170 -0.56 18.47 -3.28
CA LEU A 170 0.29 17.41 -3.85
C LEU A 170 0.01 17.20 -5.34
N ALA A 171 -1.26 17.13 -5.74
CA ALA A 171 -1.63 17.02 -7.14
C ALA A 171 -1.13 18.20 -7.98
N LYS A 172 -1.14 19.42 -7.43
CA LYS A 172 -0.54 20.60 -8.09
C LYS A 172 0.99 20.51 -8.16
N ALA A 173 1.63 20.01 -7.11
CA ALA A 173 3.07 19.81 -7.09
C ALA A 173 3.51 18.79 -8.17
N GLU A 174 2.70 17.76 -8.40
CA GLU A 174 2.94 16.75 -9.44
C GLU A 174 2.65 17.27 -10.85
N ALA A 175 1.69 18.18 -11.00
CA ALA A 175 1.30 18.73 -12.30
C ALA A 175 2.22 19.85 -12.82
N THR A 176 2.95 20.55 -11.95
CA THR A 176 3.80 21.67 -12.37
C THR A 176 5.13 21.21 -12.97
N GLY A 177 5.56 21.89 -14.03
CA GLY A 177 6.89 21.72 -14.62
C GLY A 177 7.99 22.53 -13.91
N PHE A 178 7.62 23.37 -12.94
CA PHE A 178 8.54 24.25 -12.22
C PHE A 178 8.98 23.61 -10.90
N PRO A 179 10.26 23.23 -10.76
CA PRO A 179 10.75 22.55 -9.54
C PRO A 179 10.48 23.34 -8.27
N GLN A 180 10.72 24.66 -8.29
CA GLN A 180 10.55 25.51 -7.12
C GLN A 180 9.08 25.63 -6.68
N GLU A 181 8.13 25.53 -7.63
CA GLU A 181 6.70 25.51 -7.31
C GLU A 181 6.29 24.17 -6.71
N ALA A 182 6.75 23.06 -7.30
CA ALA A 182 6.52 21.71 -6.77
C ALA A 182 7.05 21.56 -5.34
N GLU A 183 8.24 22.10 -5.09
CA GLU A 183 8.87 22.17 -3.77
C GLU A 183 8.00 22.95 -2.76
N ALA A 184 7.57 24.16 -3.12
CA ALA A 184 6.79 25.01 -2.24
C ALA A 184 5.42 24.40 -1.91
N LEU A 185 4.77 23.76 -2.89
CA LEU A 185 3.50 23.08 -2.73
C LEU A 185 3.63 21.82 -1.85
N THR A 186 4.68 21.03 -2.06
CA THR A 186 4.97 19.84 -1.23
C THR A 186 5.30 20.24 0.21
N GLY A 187 6.17 21.22 0.40
CA GLY A 187 6.48 21.75 1.74
C GLY A 187 5.24 22.29 2.45
N LYS A 188 4.35 22.98 1.72
CA LYS A 188 3.09 23.46 2.32
C LYS A 188 2.14 22.33 2.69
N ALA A 189 2.06 21.28 1.87
CA ALA A 189 1.27 20.10 2.17
C ALA A 189 1.75 19.43 3.46
N GLN A 190 3.07 19.30 3.64
CA GLN A 190 3.67 18.72 4.84
C GLN A 190 3.42 19.54 6.10
N GLU A 191 3.57 20.86 6.02
CA GLU A 191 3.25 21.77 7.13
C GLU A 191 1.78 21.63 7.55
N LEU A 192 0.86 21.51 6.59
CA LEU A 192 -0.56 21.28 6.86
C LEU A 192 -0.84 19.89 7.46
N MET A 193 -0.17 18.84 6.97
CA MET A 193 -0.28 17.48 7.51
C MET A 193 0.17 17.43 8.98
N ALA A 194 1.34 17.99 9.26
CA ALA A 194 1.92 17.97 10.61
C ALA A 194 1.06 18.77 11.61
N ARG A 195 0.52 19.93 11.22
CA ARG A 195 -0.46 20.67 12.02
C ARG A 195 -1.73 19.86 12.27
N HIS A 196 -2.30 19.27 11.23
CA HIS A 196 -3.50 18.45 11.35
C HIS A 196 -3.28 17.29 12.34
N SER A 197 -2.15 16.60 12.22
CA SER A 197 -1.77 15.50 13.13
C SER A 197 -1.68 15.96 14.60
N ILE A 198 -1.05 17.13 14.84
CA ILE A 198 -0.94 17.70 16.19
C ILE A 198 -2.31 18.10 16.74
N ASP A 199 -3.15 18.75 15.94
CA ASP A 199 -4.50 19.16 16.33
C ASP A 199 -5.34 17.93 16.74
N GLU A 200 -5.29 16.86 15.94
CA GLU A 200 -5.95 15.58 16.23
C GLU A 200 -5.39 14.91 17.50
N ALA A 201 -4.07 14.97 17.71
CA ALA A 201 -3.45 14.45 18.93
C ALA A 201 -3.94 15.19 20.19
N LEU A 202 -4.06 16.52 20.12
CA LEU A 202 -4.58 17.35 21.20
C LEU A 202 -6.08 17.12 21.45
N LEU A 203 -6.87 16.93 20.39
CA LEU A 203 -8.30 16.60 20.48
C LEU A 203 -8.50 15.23 21.14
N ALA A 204 -7.73 14.22 20.72
CA ALA A 204 -7.78 12.88 21.30
C ALA A 204 -7.39 12.88 22.78
N ALA A 205 -6.37 13.64 23.18
CA ALA A 205 -5.94 13.74 24.58
C ALA A 205 -6.99 14.34 25.52
N ARG A 206 -7.98 15.09 24.99
CA ARG A 206 -9.09 15.66 25.77
C ARG A 206 -10.24 14.67 25.99
N THR A 207 -10.21 13.50 25.34
CA THR A 207 -11.29 12.51 25.39
C THR A 207 -10.87 11.30 26.22
N PRO A 208 -11.65 10.88 27.24
CA PRO A 208 -11.29 9.75 28.12
C PRO A 208 -11.18 8.40 27.42
N ALA A 209 -11.83 8.23 26.27
CA ALA A 209 -11.61 7.09 25.38
C ALA A 209 -10.49 7.45 24.40
N ALA A 210 -9.24 7.22 24.78
CA ALA A 210 -8.12 7.40 23.86
C ALA A 210 -8.29 6.42 22.69
N ASP A 211 -8.31 6.94 21.46
CA ASP A 211 -8.24 6.10 20.28
C ASP A 211 -6.96 5.25 20.32
N ALA A 212 -7.08 3.97 19.99
CA ALA A 212 -5.92 3.10 19.84
C ALA A 212 -5.31 3.28 18.45
N PRO A 213 -3.97 3.17 18.29
CA PRO A 213 -3.35 3.19 16.97
C PRO A 213 -3.85 2.01 16.13
N GLY A 214 -4.24 2.33 14.89
CA GLY A 214 -4.60 1.37 13.86
C GLY A 214 -3.40 0.94 13.04
N ALA A 215 -3.67 0.32 11.89
CA ALA A 215 -2.65 -0.01 10.91
C ALA A 215 -3.22 -0.02 9.49
N CYS A 216 -2.39 0.30 8.50
CA CYS A 216 -2.69 0.12 7.08
C CYS A 216 -1.53 -0.58 6.37
N ARG A 217 -1.80 -1.19 5.21
CA ARG A 217 -0.75 -1.76 4.35
C ARG A 217 -0.55 -0.90 3.13
N ILE A 218 0.71 -0.57 2.88
CA ILE A 218 1.13 0.22 1.72
C ILE A 218 1.99 -0.67 0.84
N GLY A 219 1.65 -0.73 -0.45
CA GLY A 219 2.37 -1.55 -1.44
C GLY A 219 3.79 -1.05 -1.67
N ILE A 220 4.73 -1.98 -1.77
CA ILE A 220 6.13 -1.76 -2.12
C ILE A 220 6.43 -2.64 -3.34
N ASP A 221 6.21 -2.08 -4.52
CA ASP A 221 6.31 -2.84 -5.76
C ASP A 221 7.74 -2.86 -6.32
N PRO A 222 8.16 -3.93 -7.02
CA PRO A 222 9.41 -3.96 -7.77
C PRO A 222 9.40 -2.92 -8.91
N PRO A 223 10.57 -2.46 -9.39
CA PRO A 223 11.91 -2.72 -8.86
C PRO A 223 12.28 -1.81 -7.67
N TYR A 224 13.41 -2.13 -7.02
CA TYR A 224 14.03 -1.34 -5.93
C TYR A 224 13.23 -1.29 -4.63
N GLU A 225 12.56 -2.40 -4.30
CA GLU A 225 11.67 -2.53 -3.14
C GLU A 225 12.33 -2.05 -1.84
N THR A 226 13.59 -2.42 -1.56
CA THR A 226 14.29 -2.00 -0.34
C THR A 226 14.44 -0.47 -0.23
N ALA A 227 14.70 0.23 -1.35
CA ALA A 227 14.85 1.69 -1.33
C ALA A 227 13.49 2.37 -1.15
N LYS A 228 12.43 1.83 -1.77
CA LYS A 228 11.06 2.31 -1.58
C LYS A 228 10.57 2.06 -0.14
N ALA A 229 10.86 0.88 0.43
CA ALA A 229 10.56 0.56 1.82
C ALA A 229 11.30 1.47 2.80
N THR A 230 12.56 1.82 2.51
CA THR A 230 13.32 2.79 3.31
C THR A 230 12.72 4.19 3.24
N LEU A 231 12.28 4.62 2.06
CA LEU A 231 11.55 5.89 1.92
C LEU A 231 10.25 5.87 2.73
N LEU A 232 9.49 4.78 2.67
CA LEU A 232 8.27 4.65 3.47
C LEU A 232 8.54 4.66 4.97
N ASP A 233 9.59 3.99 5.43
CA ASP A 233 10.00 3.99 6.84
C ASP A 233 10.40 5.40 7.32
N ALA A 234 11.12 6.14 6.49
CA ALA A 234 11.45 7.55 6.75
C ALA A 234 10.20 8.43 6.87
N VAL A 235 9.26 8.26 5.94
CA VAL A 235 7.97 8.98 5.97
C VAL A 235 7.14 8.59 7.19
N ALA A 236 7.09 7.30 7.54
CA ALA A 236 6.37 6.80 8.71
C ALA A 236 6.96 7.38 9.99
N THR A 237 8.28 7.31 10.16
CA THR A 237 8.99 7.82 11.34
C THR A 237 8.72 9.31 11.55
N ALA A 238 8.81 10.13 10.49
CA ALA A 238 8.55 11.56 10.59
C ALA A 238 7.09 11.93 10.93
N ASN A 239 6.15 11.01 10.65
CA ASN A 239 4.75 11.14 11.00
C ASN A 239 4.39 10.33 12.26
N ARG A 240 5.36 9.96 13.09
CA ARG A 240 5.17 9.23 14.36
C ARG A 240 4.47 7.87 14.20
N CYS A 241 4.68 7.24 13.05
CA CYS A 241 4.24 5.89 12.74
C CYS A 241 5.41 4.91 12.76
N ARG A 242 5.12 3.62 12.83
CA ARG A 242 6.10 2.53 12.69
C ARG A 242 5.79 1.72 11.44
N ALA A 243 6.76 1.54 10.56
CA ALA A 243 6.62 0.72 9.36
C ALA A 243 7.33 -0.63 9.54
N VAL A 244 6.65 -1.73 9.19
CA VAL A 244 7.23 -3.08 9.16
C VAL A 244 7.10 -3.61 7.74
N TRP A 245 8.24 -3.81 7.08
CA TRP A 245 8.28 -4.26 5.69
C TRP A 245 8.23 -5.79 5.60
N ASN A 246 7.28 -6.31 4.82
CA ASN A 246 7.17 -7.71 4.46
C ASN A 246 7.68 -7.89 3.01
N GLU A 247 8.99 -8.12 2.87
CA GLU A 247 9.65 -8.30 1.57
C GLU A 247 9.03 -9.44 0.73
N PRO A 248 8.75 -10.64 1.28
CA PRO A 248 8.12 -11.72 0.51
C PRO A 248 6.73 -11.39 -0.03
N LEU A 249 6.02 -10.40 0.51
CA LEU A 249 4.66 -10.04 0.07
C LEU A 249 4.58 -8.67 -0.61
N GLY A 250 5.69 -7.93 -0.69
CA GLY A 250 5.76 -6.67 -1.44
C GLY A 250 4.92 -5.55 -0.82
N PHE A 251 4.86 -5.46 0.51
CA PHE A 251 4.18 -4.36 1.20
C PHE A 251 4.80 -4.08 2.56
N SER A 252 4.54 -2.89 3.10
CA SER A 252 4.81 -2.57 4.50
C SER A 252 3.52 -2.34 5.25
N THR A 253 3.43 -2.89 6.47
CA THR A 253 2.38 -2.54 7.42
C THR A 253 2.84 -1.31 8.19
N VAL A 254 2.08 -0.22 8.11
CA VAL A 254 2.30 1.00 8.88
C VAL A 254 1.33 1.02 10.04
N VAL A 255 1.86 1.13 11.25
CA VAL A 255 1.13 1.22 12.51
C VAL A 255 1.17 2.68 12.98
N GLY A 256 0.01 3.23 13.33
CA GLY A 256 -0.14 4.65 13.58
C GLY A 256 -1.58 5.06 13.87
N PHE A 257 -1.78 6.32 14.20
CA PHE A 257 -3.13 6.88 14.31
C PHE A 257 -3.67 7.27 12.94
N GLU A 258 -4.99 7.27 12.76
CA GLU A 258 -5.61 7.46 11.44
C GLU A 258 -5.12 8.68 10.66
N PRO A 259 -5.02 9.89 11.26
CA PRO A 259 -4.52 11.07 10.54
C PRO A 259 -3.06 10.91 10.08
N ASP A 260 -2.24 10.26 10.90
CA ASP A 260 -0.83 10.00 10.61
C ASP A 260 -0.68 8.96 9.50
N LEU A 261 -1.51 7.90 9.52
CA LEU A 261 -1.53 6.87 8.48
C LEU A 261 -1.93 7.43 7.11
N GLU A 262 -2.94 8.31 7.06
CA GLU A 262 -3.34 8.98 5.81
C GLU A 262 -2.23 9.90 5.28
N ALA A 263 -1.55 10.64 6.17
CA ALA A 263 -0.42 11.48 5.78
C ALA A 263 0.73 10.66 5.19
N VAL A 264 1.05 9.52 5.82
CA VAL A 264 2.10 8.60 5.33
C VAL A 264 1.77 8.06 3.94
N GLU A 265 0.56 7.57 3.71
CA GLU A 265 0.14 7.02 2.43
C GLU A 265 0.21 8.04 1.29
N LEU A 266 -0.31 9.26 1.53
CA LEU A 266 -0.27 10.35 0.56
C LEU A 266 1.15 10.81 0.27
N LEU A 267 1.95 11.05 1.31
CA LEU A 267 3.29 11.59 1.16
C LEU A 267 4.23 10.58 0.50
N HIS A 268 4.16 9.30 0.89
CA HIS A 268 4.94 8.24 0.25
C HIS A 268 4.64 8.12 -1.24
N THR A 269 3.36 8.10 -1.62
CA THR A 269 2.95 8.00 -3.02
C THR A 269 3.47 9.19 -3.83
N SER A 270 3.30 10.41 -3.32
CA SER A 270 3.77 11.62 -4.00
C SER A 270 5.30 11.66 -4.14
N LEU A 271 6.04 11.31 -3.07
CA LEU A 271 7.50 11.26 -3.11
C LEU A 271 8.04 10.19 -4.07
N LEU A 272 7.35 9.05 -4.22
CA LEU A 272 7.73 8.04 -5.22
C LEU A 272 7.55 8.56 -6.65
N VAL A 273 6.47 9.29 -6.93
CA VAL A 273 6.24 9.95 -8.22
C VAL A 273 7.36 10.95 -8.50
N GLN A 274 7.69 11.80 -7.52
CA GLN A 274 8.76 12.78 -7.62
C GLN A 274 10.14 12.14 -7.83
N ALA A 275 10.48 11.11 -7.04
CA ALA A 275 11.73 10.37 -7.17
C ALA A 275 11.88 9.73 -8.55
N THR A 276 10.79 9.15 -9.07
CA THR A 276 10.75 8.53 -10.40
C THR A 276 10.96 9.58 -11.50
N ALA A 277 10.24 10.70 -11.44
CA ALA A 277 10.38 11.79 -12.41
C ALA A 277 11.80 12.39 -12.41
N ALA A 278 12.36 12.64 -11.23
CA ALA A 278 13.72 13.15 -11.07
C ALA A 278 14.77 12.17 -11.62
N MET A 279 14.60 10.87 -11.36
CA MET A 279 15.46 9.83 -11.91
C MET A 279 15.37 9.78 -13.43
N THR A 280 14.17 9.76 -14.01
CA THR A 280 13.97 9.75 -15.48
C THR A 280 14.65 10.95 -16.14
N LYS A 281 14.57 12.14 -15.53
CA LYS A 281 15.27 13.35 -15.99
C LYS A 281 16.79 13.20 -15.93
N ALA A 282 17.33 12.70 -14.81
CA ALA A 282 18.75 12.45 -14.64
C ALA A 282 19.30 11.44 -15.67
N GLU A 283 18.51 10.41 -15.99
CA GLU A 283 18.86 9.45 -17.03
C GLU A 283 18.81 10.04 -18.43
N ALA A 284 17.83 10.89 -18.74
CA ALA A 284 17.74 11.56 -20.03
C ALA A 284 18.98 12.43 -20.29
N ALA A 285 19.41 13.20 -19.27
CA ALA A 285 20.64 13.98 -19.34
C ALA A 285 21.89 13.09 -19.55
N ALA A 286 21.95 11.95 -18.86
CA ALA A 286 23.04 10.99 -19.05
C ALA A 286 23.04 10.41 -20.48
N ARG A 287 21.88 10.04 -21.03
CA ARG A 287 21.76 9.55 -22.41
C ARG A 287 22.19 10.59 -23.44
N ALA A 288 21.81 11.85 -23.25
CA ALA A 288 22.24 12.96 -24.11
C ALA A 288 23.77 13.13 -24.11
N SER A 289 24.43 12.81 -22.99
CA SER A 289 25.89 12.78 -22.87
C SER A 289 26.55 11.47 -23.33
N GLY A 290 25.82 10.58 -24.01
CA GLY A 290 26.33 9.28 -24.49
C GLY A 290 26.50 8.21 -23.42
N ARG A 291 26.01 8.43 -22.19
CA ARG A 291 26.14 7.48 -21.07
C ARG A 291 24.83 6.72 -20.83
N ARG A 292 24.91 5.42 -20.56
CA ARG A 292 23.76 4.61 -20.14
C ARG A 292 23.82 4.37 -18.63
N ARG A 293 22.76 4.73 -17.90
CA ARG A 293 22.66 4.48 -16.46
C ARG A 293 22.23 3.04 -16.16
N THR A 294 22.90 2.44 -15.18
CA THR A 294 22.81 1.03 -14.79
C THR A 294 21.78 0.81 -13.68
N LYS A 295 21.53 -0.46 -13.33
CA LYS A 295 20.74 -0.84 -12.15
C LYS A 295 21.34 -0.26 -10.86
N SER A 296 22.67 -0.27 -10.72
CA SER A 296 23.37 0.28 -9.54
C SER A 296 23.15 1.78 -9.40
N PHE A 297 23.17 2.53 -10.50
CA PHE A 297 22.84 3.97 -10.49
C PHE A 297 21.44 4.22 -9.93
N ARG A 298 20.40 3.54 -10.45
CA ARG A 298 19.01 3.74 -10.01
C ARG A 298 18.81 3.37 -8.54
N GLN A 299 19.46 2.29 -8.10
CA GLN A 299 19.42 1.84 -6.72
C GLN A 299 20.09 2.84 -5.78
N SER A 300 21.31 3.32 -6.10
CA SER A 300 21.97 4.36 -5.34
C SER A 300 21.19 5.68 -5.34
N PHE A 301 20.56 6.03 -6.47
CA PHE A 301 19.72 7.23 -6.58
C PHE A 301 18.55 7.19 -5.60
N LEU A 302 17.76 6.11 -5.61
CA LEU A 302 16.63 5.98 -4.70
C LEU A 302 17.05 5.90 -3.23
N ALA A 303 18.16 5.20 -2.94
CA ALA A 303 18.68 5.12 -1.58
C ALA A 303 19.10 6.50 -1.05
N ALA A 304 19.83 7.28 -1.85
CA ALA A 304 20.23 8.64 -1.47
C ALA A 304 19.02 9.58 -1.37
N TYR A 305 18.06 9.48 -2.29
CA TYR A 305 16.82 10.25 -2.22
C TYR A 305 16.07 9.96 -0.91
N ALA A 306 15.88 8.68 -0.57
CA ALA A 306 15.23 8.26 0.67
C ALA A 306 15.98 8.77 1.92
N HIS A 307 17.31 8.66 1.94
CA HIS A 307 18.14 9.13 3.06
C HIS A 307 18.05 10.65 3.27
N SER A 308 18.16 11.44 2.19
CA SER A 308 18.05 12.90 2.26
C SER A 308 16.65 13.35 2.70
N ILE A 309 15.60 12.70 2.18
CA ILE A 309 14.21 12.96 2.62
C ILE A 309 14.05 12.62 4.10
N ALA A 310 14.57 11.50 4.58
CA ALA A 310 14.48 11.10 5.99
C ALA A 310 15.03 12.19 6.93
N THR A 311 16.28 12.62 6.70
CA THR A 311 16.93 13.65 7.51
C THR A 311 16.08 14.93 7.58
N ARG A 312 15.55 15.36 6.43
CA ARG A 312 14.76 16.60 6.32
C ARG A 312 13.40 16.50 7.00
N LEU A 313 12.69 15.39 6.78
CA LEU A 313 11.40 15.14 7.39
C LEU A 313 11.50 15.12 8.93
N THR A 314 12.54 14.49 9.47
CA THR A 314 12.81 14.48 10.91
C THR A 314 13.05 15.89 11.44
N SER A 315 13.91 16.69 10.80
CA SER A 315 14.15 18.08 11.23
C SER A 315 12.89 18.96 11.13
N ALA A 316 12.07 18.76 10.09
CA ALA A 316 10.81 19.50 9.92
C ALA A 316 9.76 19.10 10.97
N ALA A 317 9.74 17.84 11.39
CA ALA A 317 8.88 17.36 12.47
C ALA A 317 9.31 17.96 13.82
N GLU A 318 10.61 17.96 14.13
CA GLU A 318 11.16 18.52 15.38
C GLU A 318 10.85 20.02 15.53
N THR A 319 10.93 20.79 14.44
CA THR A 319 10.69 22.25 14.46
C THR A 319 9.23 22.61 14.82
N GLN A 320 8.29 21.70 14.59
CA GLN A 320 6.86 21.93 14.85
C GLN A 320 6.42 21.53 16.25
N VAL A 321 7.31 20.89 17.02
CA VAL A 321 7.00 20.39 18.37
C VAL A 321 7.41 21.43 19.40
N THR A 322 6.42 22.00 20.09
CA THR A 322 6.62 22.84 21.27
C THR A 322 6.68 21.98 22.55
N ALA A 323 7.30 22.50 23.60
CA ALA A 323 7.55 21.75 24.84
C ALA A 323 6.27 21.22 25.53
N ASP A 324 5.15 21.92 25.36
CA ASP A 324 3.83 21.55 25.87
C ASP A 324 3.19 20.35 25.13
N LEU A 325 3.63 20.05 23.90
CA LEU A 325 3.13 18.92 23.11
C LEU A 325 3.86 17.61 23.40
N LEU A 326 5.09 17.68 23.93
CA LEU A 326 5.96 16.52 24.15
C LEU A 326 5.28 15.37 24.94
N PRO A 327 4.53 15.61 26.03
CA PRO A 327 3.88 14.52 26.76
C PRO A 327 2.83 13.78 25.95
N VAL A 328 2.04 14.52 25.15
CA VAL A 328 1.00 13.94 24.30
C VAL A 328 1.63 13.11 23.18
N LEU A 329 2.67 13.65 22.54
CA LEU A 329 3.38 12.96 21.47
C LEU A 329 4.11 11.71 21.97
N ALA A 330 4.78 11.78 23.12
CA ALA A 330 5.45 10.63 23.73
C ALA A 330 4.47 9.51 24.10
N THR A 331 3.29 9.86 24.62
CA THR A 331 2.23 8.87 24.92
C THR A 331 1.75 8.17 23.66
N ARG A 332 1.58 8.91 22.56
CA ARG A 332 1.17 8.34 21.27
C ARG A 332 2.25 7.44 20.67
N GLU A 333 3.51 7.87 20.71
CA GLU A 333 4.64 7.08 20.22
C GLU A 333 4.81 5.78 20.99
N ALA A 334 4.63 5.81 22.32
CA ALA A 334 4.61 4.61 23.16
C ALA A 334 3.45 3.66 22.78
N ALA A 335 2.24 4.20 22.55
CA ALA A 335 1.09 3.41 22.12
C ALA A 335 1.31 2.77 20.74
N VAL A 336 1.88 3.51 19.78
CA VAL A 336 2.23 3.00 18.45
C VAL A 336 3.28 1.90 18.55
N SER A 337 4.30 2.09 19.38
CA SER A 337 5.35 1.10 19.60
C SER A 337 4.81 -0.18 20.24
N ASP A 338 4.02 -0.08 21.31
CA ASP A 338 3.36 -1.23 21.95
C ASP A 338 2.45 -1.98 20.95
N ARG A 339 1.68 -1.26 20.13
CA ARG A 339 0.84 -1.89 19.10
C ARG A 339 1.68 -2.60 18.03
N ALA A 340 2.75 -1.97 17.56
CA ALA A 340 3.64 -2.56 16.56
C ALA A 340 4.33 -3.82 17.09
N ASP A 341 4.84 -3.78 18.32
CA ASP A 341 5.52 -4.91 18.94
C ASP A 341 4.57 -6.09 19.21
N ARG A 342 3.29 -5.81 19.54
CA ARG A 342 2.25 -6.86 19.65
C ARG A 342 1.86 -7.48 18.31
N MET A 343 1.79 -6.68 17.24
CA MET A 343 1.47 -7.17 15.90
C MET A 343 2.64 -7.95 15.30
N PHE A 344 3.87 -7.51 15.56
CA PHE A 344 5.09 -8.03 14.95
C PHE A 344 6.14 -8.31 16.05
N PRO A 345 5.96 -9.39 16.84
CA PRO A 345 6.89 -9.72 17.92
C PRO A 345 8.27 -10.12 17.41
N GLU A 346 8.34 -10.64 16.18
CA GLU A 346 9.57 -11.03 15.50
C GLU A 346 9.84 -10.10 14.33
N THR A 347 10.74 -9.13 14.52
CA THR A 347 11.21 -8.25 13.45
C THR A 347 12.72 -8.25 13.39
N THR A 348 13.25 -8.11 12.18
CA THR A 348 14.70 -7.98 11.93
C THR A 348 14.98 -6.69 11.19
N THR A 349 16.12 -6.07 11.49
CA THR A 349 16.57 -4.90 10.74
C THR A 349 17.38 -5.32 9.52
N THR A 350 17.01 -4.79 8.36
CA THR A 350 17.72 -5.05 7.10
C THR A 350 18.42 -3.78 6.65
N ARG A 351 19.71 -3.88 6.31
CA ARG A 351 20.47 -2.77 5.73
C ARG A 351 20.30 -2.75 4.21
N LEU A 352 20.18 -1.55 3.65
CA LEU A 352 20.30 -1.32 2.21
C LEU A 352 21.67 -1.83 1.71
N ARG A 353 21.64 -2.78 0.78
CA ARG A 353 22.83 -3.29 0.08
C ARG A 353 22.88 -2.73 -1.34
N GLY A 354 24.03 -2.84 -2.01
CA GLY A 354 24.15 -2.51 -3.44
C GLY A 354 24.12 -1.01 -3.78
N VAL A 355 24.35 -0.15 -2.80
CA VAL A 355 24.47 1.30 -2.95
C VAL A 355 25.96 1.62 -3.14
N ASN A 356 26.44 1.57 -4.38
CA ASN A 356 27.87 1.76 -4.70
C ASN A 356 28.14 2.71 -5.88
N ASP A 357 27.09 3.21 -6.55
CA ASP A 357 27.24 4.21 -7.60
C ASP A 357 27.24 5.64 -7.00
N ALA A 358 28.40 6.29 -7.05
CA ALA A 358 28.58 7.64 -6.51
C ALA A 358 27.75 8.70 -7.24
N ALA A 359 27.63 8.60 -8.56
CA ALA A 359 26.83 9.55 -9.34
C ALA A 359 25.34 9.38 -9.05
N GLY A 360 24.87 8.15 -8.86
CA GLY A 360 23.53 7.83 -8.40
C GLY A 360 23.27 8.44 -7.04
N TRP A 361 24.19 8.26 -6.09
CA TRP A 361 24.08 8.84 -4.76
C TRP A 361 23.96 10.37 -4.79
N THR A 362 24.90 11.05 -5.44
CA THR A 362 24.88 12.53 -5.52
C THR A 362 23.62 13.05 -6.19
N GLN A 363 23.23 12.49 -7.35
CA GLN A 363 22.05 12.97 -8.07
C GLN A 363 20.74 12.65 -7.33
N GLY A 364 20.70 11.55 -6.58
CA GLY A 364 19.56 11.20 -5.72
C GLY A 364 19.42 12.16 -4.54
N ALA A 365 20.53 12.49 -3.87
CA ALA A 365 20.56 13.47 -2.79
C ALA A 365 20.13 14.86 -3.28
N GLU A 366 20.70 15.34 -4.40
CA GLU A 366 20.30 16.62 -5.00
C GLU A 366 18.83 16.62 -5.45
N ALA A 367 18.30 15.48 -5.90
CA ALA A 367 16.90 15.36 -6.26
C ALA A 367 15.97 15.47 -5.04
N ALA A 368 16.39 14.94 -3.90
CA ALA A 368 15.67 15.13 -2.63
C ALA A 368 15.77 16.58 -2.13
N ASP A 369 16.93 17.24 -2.30
CA ASP A 369 17.09 18.65 -1.94
C ASP A 369 16.15 19.55 -2.76
N ARG A 370 15.94 19.21 -4.04
CA ARG A 370 14.96 19.84 -4.94
C ARG A 370 13.52 19.32 -4.76
N ALA A 371 13.26 18.40 -3.85
CA ALA A 371 11.89 17.98 -3.57
C ALA A 371 11.27 18.86 -2.48
N GLN A 372 12.08 19.43 -1.59
CA GLN A 372 11.61 20.21 -0.43
C GLN A 372 12.60 21.31 -0.06
N VAL A 373 12.22 22.58 -0.26
CA VAL A 373 12.94 23.73 0.29
C VAL A 373 12.25 24.24 1.55
N GLU A 374 13.10 24.54 2.53
CA GLU A 374 12.91 24.85 3.95
C GLU A 374 11.58 25.52 4.37
N PRO A 375 11.13 25.26 5.61
CA PRO A 375 10.10 26.07 6.22
C PRO A 375 10.61 27.51 6.32
N ARG A 376 10.04 28.41 5.51
CA ARG A 376 10.26 29.84 5.66
C ARG A 376 9.88 30.23 7.08
N ARG A 377 10.88 30.60 7.89
CA ARG A 377 10.68 31.39 9.11
C ARG A 377 9.74 32.52 8.76
N GLN A 378 8.60 32.61 9.46
CA GLN A 378 7.79 33.81 9.43
C GLN A 378 8.71 34.96 9.88
N LEU A 379 8.93 35.92 8.98
CA LEU A 379 9.55 37.17 9.36
C LEU A 379 8.62 37.88 10.35
N PRO A 380 9.19 38.56 11.37
CA PRO A 380 8.48 39.05 12.55
C PRO A 380 7.37 40.06 12.26
#